data_AF-A0AAE4K806-F1
#
_entry.id   AF-A0AAE4K806-F1
#
_cell.length_a   1.000
_cell.length_b   1.000
_cell.length_c   1.000
_cell.angle_alpha   90.00
_cell.angle_beta   90.00
_cell.angle_gamma   90.00
#
_symmetry.space_group_name_H-M   'P 1'
#
loop_
_entity.id
_entity.type
_entity.pdbx_description
1 polymer ?
#
loop_
_entity_poly.entity_id
_entity_poly.type
_entity_poly.pdbx_seq_one_letter_code
_entity_poly.pdbx_strand_id
1 'polypeptide(L)'
;MNNKKPDYLLLDTSVLLEDPHILGRIMQKGGIPFLSNTILQELDFNKNGEKPINQNARLLFREFTREQVHPFNRMPGGEALVSGDRLTCFKFRGGSVFVLSRGEHQTKVNNDHKIIEVAKDYGLILLTRDNAMVLQAGAAGVSATLWSGNQEHKNKKISKNISGQNTGGHETSVVPPFDLPSRPNAEMATKLQITSIPTVGGKILTKDGKVFPLKEVISRGGEGIIYRTSSDNIVCKIYHPECLTNLRKKKIELMLTRRIDQPGICWPSALALNEYGEFVGYVMPMAQGRPIQSTMFVKPVLEKAFPAWTRKDLVKLCKAFLQQVEYLHSLNIIIGDINPLNFLVTPDSEKIWLVDTDSFQVGSFPCPVGTINFTAPEIQGREYPSFLRTKEHELFAVATMLFMLLHPGKPPYSQQGGGSPGENIKKREFPYGFKGATSSKNTPQGPWGKIWGNLPYKVKEAFHQTFHSNHRLSIPAWRVLLDSYLKLIQSGEVSDELFPTKLKIKDGIPTLCRCGNTEDASKKWLDKLASEGRTFLCASCVDEIKMRSLVRKSREANEKAMNAAGQKKGAASPTPTHAIKRSTSVPLSSGQQRKSSTQYSTYGTSGSTATQKKKPPVTAMGLLGAFLKHFIK
;
A
#
# COMPACT_ATOMS: atom_id res chain seq x y z
N MET A 1 22.48 -3.53 48.34
CA MET A 1 22.24 -2.57 47.25
C MET A 1 22.48 -3.28 45.94
N ASN A 2 21.42 -3.61 45.19
CA ASN A 2 21.56 -4.32 43.91
C ASN A 2 22.21 -3.37 42.89
N ASN A 3 23.46 -3.65 42.56
CA ASN A 3 24.29 -2.90 41.62
C ASN A 3 23.84 -3.20 40.18
N LYS A 4 22.60 -2.79 39.83
CA LYS A 4 22.08 -2.96 38.46
C LYS A 4 22.77 -1.93 37.58
N LYS A 5 23.51 -2.40 36.58
CA LYS A 5 24.18 -1.57 35.58
C LYS A 5 23.15 -0.61 34.95
N PRO A 6 23.45 0.70 34.82
CA PRO A 6 22.53 1.64 34.19
C PRO A 6 22.29 1.25 32.72
N ASP A 7 21.03 1.32 32.28
CA ASP A 7 20.65 1.02 30.90
C ASP A 7 21.18 2.13 29.98
N TYR A 8 21.99 1.77 28.98
CA TYR A 8 22.46 2.69 27.95
C TYR A 8 21.54 2.61 26.75
N LEU A 9 20.87 3.71 26.41
CA LEU A 9 19.89 3.75 25.33
C LEU A 9 20.45 4.52 24.13
N LEU A 10 20.62 3.86 22.99
CA LEU A 10 20.95 4.52 21.73
C LEU A 10 19.65 4.98 21.04
N LEU A 11 19.48 6.28 20.85
CA LEU A 11 18.26 6.81 20.24
C LEU A 11 18.40 7.00 18.74
N ASP A 12 17.49 6.41 17.99
CA ASP A 12 17.34 6.65 16.55
C ASP A 12 16.83 8.08 16.25
N THR A 13 17.24 8.61 15.10
CA THR A 13 16.82 9.90 14.56
C THR A 13 15.30 10.02 14.51
N SER A 14 14.58 8.96 14.15
CA SER A 14 13.11 8.95 14.04
C SER A 14 12.39 9.28 15.37
N VAL A 15 13.00 8.90 16.49
CA VAL A 15 12.50 9.15 17.85
C VAL A 15 12.75 10.62 18.22
N LEU A 16 13.97 11.10 17.98
CA LEU A 16 14.41 12.45 18.32
C LEU A 16 13.73 13.55 17.51
N LEU A 17 13.43 13.28 16.24
CA LEU A 17 12.69 14.19 15.38
C LEU A 17 11.23 14.35 15.80
N GLU A 18 10.63 13.32 16.41
CA GLU A 18 9.26 13.38 16.91
C GLU A 18 9.20 14.05 18.29
N ASP A 19 10.07 13.62 19.21
CA ASP A 19 10.07 14.09 20.59
C ASP A 19 11.49 14.19 21.17
N PRO A 20 12.14 15.36 21.04
CA PRO A 20 13.47 15.58 21.60
C PRO A 20 13.48 15.57 23.14
N HIS A 21 12.32 15.70 23.80
CA HIS A 21 12.23 15.68 25.27
C HIS A 21 12.34 14.26 25.84
N ILE A 22 12.33 13.24 25.00
CA ILE A 22 12.56 11.86 25.43
C ILE A 22 13.91 11.68 26.14
N LEU A 23 14.94 12.44 25.75
CA LEU A 23 16.25 12.45 26.41
C LEU A 23 16.10 12.75 27.91
N GLY A 24 15.31 13.77 28.24
CA GLY A 24 14.98 14.10 29.63
C GLY A 24 14.26 12.98 30.38
N ARG A 25 13.29 12.34 29.72
CA ARG A 25 12.51 11.25 30.35
C ARG A 25 13.35 9.99 30.60
N ILE A 26 14.29 9.69 29.70
CA ILE A 26 15.24 8.57 29.89
C ILE A 26 16.08 8.83 31.14
N MET A 27 16.65 10.03 31.26
CA MET A 27 17.46 10.42 32.41
C MET A 27 16.66 10.41 33.73
N GLN A 28 15.42 10.89 33.71
CA GLN A 28 14.53 10.84 34.89
C GLN A 28 14.22 9.42 35.37
N LYS A 29 14.23 8.44 34.45
CA LYS A 29 14.03 7.02 34.77
C LYS A 29 15.35 6.28 35.09
N GLY A 30 16.47 7.00 35.21
CA GLY A 30 17.78 6.44 35.52
C GLY A 30 18.51 5.81 34.34
N GLY A 31 17.99 5.95 33.12
CA GLY A 31 18.69 5.52 31.89
C GLY A 31 19.70 6.57 31.42
N ILE A 32 20.70 6.14 30.66
CA ILE A 32 21.71 7.05 30.08
C ILE A 32 21.53 7.12 28.56
N PRO A 33 21.18 8.28 28.00
CA PRO A 33 20.96 8.43 26.57
C PRO A 33 22.27 8.57 25.80
N PHE A 34 22.37 7.81 24.71
CA PHE A 34 23.44 7.81 23.73
C PHE A 34 22.92 8.20 22.35
N LEU A 35 23.77 8.88 21.58
CA LEU A 35 23.60 9.19 20.16
C LEU A 35 24.85 8.73 19.39
N SER A 36 24.73 8.50 18.09
CA SER A 36 25.88 8.30 17.21
C SER A 36 26.13 9.52 16.34
N ASN A 37 27.36 9.68 15.83
CA ASN A 37 27.67 10.66 14.80
C ASN A 37 26.80 10.50 13.54
N THR A 38 26.37 9.28 13.21
CA THR A 38 25.43 9.00 12.10
C THR A 38 24.07 9.66 12.38
N ILE A 39 23.52 9.51 13.59
CA ILE A 39 22.27 10.16 14.02
C ILE A 39 22.39 11.69 13.96
N LEU A 40 23.54 12.25 14.37
CA LEU A 40 23.77 13.69 14.27
C LEU A 40 23.79 14.20 12.83
N GLN A 41 24.36 13.44 11.88
CA GLN A 41 24.33 13.80 10.47
C GLN A 41 22.90 13.79 9.90
N GLU A 42 22.07 12.84 10.33
CA GLU A 42 20.67 12.75 9.90
C GLU A 42 19.81 13.86 10.50
N LEU A 43 20.00 14.18 11.78
CA LEU A 43 19.36 15.33 12.42
C LEU A 43 19.70 16.62 11.68
N ASP A 44 20.96 16.76 11.28
CA ASP A 44 21.43 17.91 10.54
C ASP A 44 20.76 18.04 9.17
N PHE A 45 20.72 16.95 8.40
CA PHE A 45 20.01 16.90 7.12
C PHE A 45 18.55 17.36 7.28
N ASN A 46 17.93 17.01 8.40
CA ASN A 46 16.56 17.34 8.71
C ASN A 46 16.36 18.71 9.39
N LYS A 47 17.36 19.58 9.56
CA LYS A 47 17.14 20.85 10.29
C LYS A 47 16.59 22.00 9.44
N ASN A 48 16.79 21.97 8.12
CA ASN A 48 16.58 23.11 7.21
C ASN A 48 15.15 23.24 6.66
N GLY A 49 14.13 22.83 7.42
CA GLY A 49 12.72 22.91 7.02
C GLY A 49 11.80 23.57 8.05
N GLU A 50 10.53 23.70 7.69
CA GLU A 50 9.52 24.40 8.49
C GLU A 50 8.62 23.46 9.31
N LYS A 51 8.66 22.15 9.05
CA LYS A 51 7.82 21.17 9.76
C LYS A 51 8.27 21.02 11.23
N PRO A 52 7.40 20.55 12.13
CA PRO A 52 7.74 20.32 13.54
C PRO A 52 9.02 19.50 13.75
N ILE A 53 9.25 18.46 12.93
CA ILE A 53 10.46 17.64 12.97
C ILE A 53 11.75 18.47 12.73
N ASN A 54 11.69 19.47 11.86
CA ASN A 54 12.83 20.33 11.55
C ASN A 54 13.10 21.29 12.71
N GLN A 55 12.04 21.73 13.41
CA GLN A 55 12.15 22.54 14.62
C GLN A 55 12.75 21.72 15.77
N ASN A 56 12.36 20.45 15.91
CA ASN A 56 12.91 19.52 16.90
C ASN A 56 14.40 19.24 16.66
N ALA A 57 14.82 19.04 15.41
CA ALA A 57 16.23 18.94 15.05
C ALA A 57 17.01 20.21 15.45
N ARG A 58 16.49 21.41 15.13
CA ARG A 58 17.11 22.69 15.52
C ARG A 58 17.20 22.86 17.05
N LEU A 59 16.19 22.42 17.79
CA LEU A 59 16.20 22.45 19.25
C LEU A 59 17.36 21.61 19.81
N LEU A 60 17.55 20.38 19.31
CA LEU A 60 18.63 19.50 19.77
C LEU A 60 20.00 20.13 19.53
N PHE A 61 20.26 20.66 18.32
CA PHE A 61 21.54 21.34 18.05
C PHE A 61 21.74 22.56 18.93
N ARG A 62 20.71 23.38 19.15
CA ARG A 62 20.80 24.56 20.01
C ARG A 62 21.18 24.18 21.44
N GLU A 63 20.58 23.12 21.99
CA GLU A 63 20.91 22.64 23.34
C GLU A 63 22.33 22.06 23.40
N PHE A 64 22.75 21.28 22.40
CA PHE A 64 24.12 20.72 22.36
C PHE A 64 25.22 21.76 22.19
N THR A 65 24.91 22.95 21.65
CA THR A 65 25.89 24.04 21.49
C THR A 65 25.99 25.00 22.68
N ARG A 66 25.13 24.87 23.70
CA ARG A 66 25.06 25.83 24.82
C ARG A 66 26.19 25.71 25.84
N GLU A 67 26.74 24.51 25.98
CA GLU A 67 27.75 24.22 26.99
C GLU A 67 28.99 23.58 26.37
N GLN A 68 30.09 23.59 27.13
CA GLN A 68 31.36 23.06 26.69
C GLN A 68 31.30 21.53 26.57
N VAL A 69 31.84 21.00 25.48
CA VAL A 69 31.89 19.55 25.24
C VAL A 69 33.01 18.94 26.06
N HIS A 70 32.70 17.87 26.80
CA HIS A 70 33.69 17.14 27.57
C HIS A 70 34.00 15.80 26.91
N PRO A 71 35.26 15.54 26.51
CA PRO A 71 35.68 14.25 25.99
C PRO A 71 35.77 13.21 27.13
N PHE A 72 35.44 11.96 26.82
CA PHE A 72 35.55 10.82 27.72
C PHE A 72 36.42 9.75 27.06
N ASN A 73 37.31 9.16 27.86
CA ASN A 73 38.20 8.08 27.39
C ASN A 73 37.63 6.68 27.68
N ARG A 74 36.49 6.61 28.38
CA ARG A 74 35.78 5.39 28.79
C ARG A 74 34.27 5.66 28.83
N MET A 75 33.48 4.61 28.67
CA MET A 75 32.04 4.64 28.90
C MET A 75 31.72 5.05 30.34
N PRO A 76 30.51 5.57 30.64
CA PRO A 76 30.12 5.96 32.01
C PRO A 76 30.23 4.84 33.05
N GLY A 77 30.20 3.58 32.63
CA GLY A 77 30.35 2.38 33.47
C GLY A 77 31.80 1.91 33.62
N GLY A 78 32.76 2.61 33.01
CA GLY A 78 34.20 2.33 33.08
C GLY A 78 34.75 1.48 31.93
N GLU A 79 33.89 1.00 31.03
CA GLU A 79 34.31 0.21 29.87
C GLU A 79 35.20 1.02 28.93
N ALA A 80 36.23 0.38 28.36
CA ALA A 80 37.08 1.01 27.37
C ALA A 80 36.31 1.28 26.07
N LEU A 81 36.68 2.35 25.37
CA LEU A 81 36.15 2.61 24.04
C LEU A 81 36.78 1.64 23.03
N VAL A 82 36.01 1.30 21.99
CA VAL A 82 36.55 0.58 20.82
C VAL A 82 37.64 1.44 20.17
N SER A 83 38.73 0.82 19.72
CA SER A 83 39.87 1.52 19.14
C SER A 83 39.43 2.43 17.97
N GLY A 84 39.74 3.72 18.06
CA GLY A 84 39.38 4.73 17.06
C GLY A 84 38.03 5.42 17.29
N ASP A 85 37.22 4.96 18.24
CA ASP A 85 35.99 5.65 18.63
C ASP A 85 36.28 6.78 19.63
N ARG A 86 35.45 7.82 19.58
CA ARG A 86 35.49 8.96 20.51
C ARG A 86 34.16 9.08 21.23
N LEU A 87 34.21 9.32 22.54
CA LEU A 87 33.03 9.58 23.35
C LEU A 87 33.05 11.04 23.82
N THR A 88 31.92 11.72 23.65
CA THR A 88 31.74 13.11 24.12
C THR A 88 30.45 13.23 24.90
N CYS A 89 30.43 14.08 25.92
CA CYS A 89 29.24 14.35 26.73
C CYS A 89 28.74 15.77 26.49
N PHE A 90 27.43 15.90 26.37
CA PHE A 90 26.68 17.15 26.23
C PHE A 90 25.69 17.28 27.37
N LYS A 91 25.36 18.53 27.71
CA LYS A 91 24.21 18.81 28.56
C LYS A 91 22.97 19.04 27.72
N PHE A 92 21.90 18.33 28.07
CA PHE A 92 20.56 18.57 27.56
C PHE A 92 19.65 18.82 28.77
N ARG A 93 19.26 20.09 28.96
CA ARG A 93 18.45 20.53 30.11
C ARG A 93 19.04 20.08 31.47
N GLY A 94 20.35 20.22 31.63
CA GLY A 94 21.09 19.86 32.84
C GLY A 94 21.48 18.37 32.96
N GLY A 95 20.90 17.48 32.15
CA GLY A 95 21.24 16.06 32.12
C GLY A 95 22.33 15.72 31.10
N SER A 96 23.08 14.64 31.32
CA SER A 96 24.18 14.21 30.44
C SER A 96 23.69 13.33 29.29
N VAL A 97 23.99 13.72 28.05
CA VAL A 97 23.77 12.93 26.82
C VAL A 97 25.12 12.63 26.20
N PHE A 98 25.35 11.37 25.86
CA PHE A 98 26.62 10.91 25.33
C PHE A 98 26.55 10.72 23.80
N VAL A 99 27.59 11.14 23.09
CA VAL A 99 27.71 10.96 21.64
C VAL A 99 28.92 10.10 21.33
N LEU A 100 28.67 8.95 20.70
CA LEU A 100 29.68 8.05 20.16
C LEU A 100 29.98 8.42 18.70
N SER A 101 31.23 8.80 18.45
CA SER A 101 31.73 9.09 17.12
C SER A 101 32.63 7.96 16.64
N ARG A 102 32.21 7.30 15.56
CA ARG A 102 33.00 6.29 14.87
C ARG A 102 33.41 6.79 13.49
N GLY A 103 34.72 6.79 13.21
CA GLY A 103 35.28 7.23 11.94
C GLY A 103 35.15 6.18 10.82
N GLU A 104 35.43 4.92 11.15
CA GLU A 104 35.37 3.80 10.21
C GLU A 104 34.39 2.74 10.70
N HIS A 105 33.39 2.45 9.88
CA HIS A 105 32.42 1.39 10.12
C HIS A 105 32.82 0.13 9.35
N GLN A 106 32.56 -1.03 9.94
CA GLN A 106 32.76 -2.30 9.25
C GLN A 106 31.74 -2.46 8.10
N THR A 107 30.53 -1.96 8.30
CA THR A 107 29.49 -1.94 7.26
C THR A 107 29.59 -0.73 6.32
N LYS A 108 29.47 -0.98 5.01
CA LYS A 108 29.37 0.04 3.95
C LYS A 108 27.96 0.19 3.37
N VAL A 109 26.96 -0.43 4.01
CA VAL A 109 25.63 -0.64 3.41
C VAL A 109 24.74 0.61 3.52
N ASN A 110 24.27 0.94 4.72
CA ASN A 110 23.41 2.09 4.98
C ASN A 110 23.61 2.61 6.42
N ASN A 111 22.93 3.70 6.78
CA ASN A 111 23.07 4.33 8.09
C ASN A 111 22.48 3.47 9.23
N ASP A 112 21.37 2.77 9.00
CA ASP A 112 20.75 1.90 10.02
C ASP A 112 21.72 0.81 10.50
N HIS A 113 22.46 0.20 9.56
CA HIS A 113 23.47 -0.81 9.90
C HIS A 113 24.62 -0.21 10.72
N LYS A 114 25.01 1.05 10.45
CA LYS A 114 26.05 1.74 11.24
C LYS A 114 25.58 2.02 12.66
N ILE A 115 24.30 2.39 12.83
CA ILE A 115 23.70 2.64 14.15
C ILE A 115 23.62 1.32 14.93
N ILE A 116 23.19 0.23 14.28
CA ILE A 116 23.12 -1.11 14.88
C ILE A 116 24.52 -1.63 15.23
N GLU A 117 25.52 -1.39 14.40
CA GLU A 117 26.92 -1.75 14.68
C GLU A 117 27.43 -1.08 15.96
N VAL A 118 27.20 0.23 16.12
CA VAL A 118 27.56 0.95 17.35
C VAL A 118 26.77 0.42 18.56
N ALA A 119 25.47 0.14 18.41
CA ALA A 119 24.67 -0.43 19.48
C ALA A 119 25.21 -1.81 19.92
N LYS A 120 25.64 -2.63 18.97
CA LYS A 120 26.20 -3.95 19.23
C LYS A 120 27.51 -3.87 20.00
N ASP A 121 28.45 -3.07 19.52
CA ASP A 121 29.81 -3.04 20.07
C ASP A 121 29.87 -2.50 21.51
N TYR A 122 28.92 -1.64 21.88
CA TYR A 122 28.83 -1.06 23.22
C TYR A 122 27.71 -1.66 24.08
N GLY A 123 26.97 -2.66 23.57
CA GLY A 123 25.85 -3.27 24.29
C GLY A 123 24.71 -2.29 24.62
N LEU A 124 24.42 -1.36 23.71
CA LEU A 124 23.38 -0.35 23.88
C LEU A 124 22.02 -0.91 23.49
N ILE A 125 20.98 -0.46 24.20
CA ILE A 125 19.58 -0.74 23.85
C ILE A 125 19.14 0.29 22.81
N LEU A 126 18.82 -0.16 21.60
CA LEU A 126 18.36 0.71 20.52
C LEU A 126 16.89 1.07 20.72
N LEU A 127 16.58 2.37 20.69
CA LEU A 127 15.22 2.89 20.73
C LEU A 127 14.88 3.53 19.38
N THR A 128 13.90 2.98 18.67
CA THR A 128 13.53 3.40 17.30
C THR A 128 12.02 3.39 17.08
N ARG A 129 11.52 4.12 16.09
CA ARG A 129 10.13 4.01 15.60
C ARG A 129 9.99 3.06 14.41
N ASP A 130 11.10 2.59 13.86
CA ASP A 130 11.11 1.69 12.71
C ASP A 130 11.18 0.24 13.17
N ASN A 131 10.08 -0.49 12.96
CA ASN A 131 10.03 -1.91 13.28
C ASN A 131 11.02 -2.74 12.43
N ALA A 132 11.36 -2.29 11.22
CA ALA A 132 12.39 -2.95 10.42
C ALA A 132 13.77 -2.84 11.10
N MET A 133 14.08 -1.67 11.68
CA MET A 133 15.31 -1.46 12.44
C MET A 133 15.34 -2.30 13.74
N VAL A 134 14.20 -2.47 14.43
CA VAL A 134 14.09 -3.42 15.57
C VAL A 134 14.42 -4.84 15.15
N LEU A 135 13.88 -5.31 14.02
CA LEU A 135 14.14 -6.65 13.50
C LEU A 135 15.59 -6.82 13.05
N GLN A 136 16.18 -5.81 12.38
CA GLN A 136 17.58 -5.82 11.98
C GLN A 136 18.52 -5.84 13.19
N ALA A 137 18.23 -5.04 14.22
CA ALA A 137 18.97 -5.03 15.47
C ALA A 137 18.89 -6.41 16.16
N GLY A 138 17.68 -6.98 16.26
CA GLY A 138 17.49 -8.33 16.82
C GLY A 138 18.27 -9.40 16.06
N ALA A 139 18.26 -9.37 14.72
CA ALA A 139 19.05 -10.27 13.89
C ALA A 139 20.57 -10.09 14.08
N ALA A 140 21.02 -8.88 14.42
CA ALA A 140 22.42 -8.59 14.73
C ALA A 140 22.84 -8.91 16.18
N GLY A 141 21.88 -9.33 17.03
CA GLY A 141 22.10 -9.62 18.45
C GLY A 141 22.00 -8.39 19.37
N VAL A 142 21.36 -7.31 18.92
CA VAL A 142 21.22 -6.05 19.65
C VAL A 142 19.80 -5.95 20.24
N SER A 143 19.71 -5.63 21.53
CA SER A 143 18.42 -5.33 22.16
C SER A 143 17.84 -4.03 21.59
N ALA A 144 16.65 -4.11 20.99
CA ALA A 144 15.97 -2.96 20.43
C ALA A 144 14.51 -2.90 20.86
N THR A 145 13.99 -1.68 21.04
CA THR A 145 12.61 -1.42 21.46
C THR A 145 11.94 -0.43 20.52
N LEU A 146 10.71 -0.74 20.14
CA LEU A 146 9.87 0.16 19.35
C LEU A 146 9.28 1.26 20.25
N TRP A 147 9.57 2.52 19.95
CA TRP A 147 9.02 3.67 20.67
C TRP A 147 7.71 4.14 20.03
N SER A 148 6.63 4.14 20.81
CA SER A 148 5.26 4.41 20.36
C SER A 148 4.79 5.86 20.52
N GLY A 149 5.67 6.79 20.91
CA GLY A 149 5.32 8.21 21.11
C GLY A 149 4.86 8.56 22.53
N ASN A 150 4.61 9.85 22.77
CA ASN A 150 4.12 10.35 24.05
C ASN A 150 2.57 10.33 24.10
N GLN A 151 2.00 9.32 24.77
CA GLN A 151 0.57 9.27 25.11
C GLN A 151 0.20 10.16 26.32
N GLU A 152 1.16 10.86 26.96
CA GLU A 152 0.94 11.50 28.27
C GLU A 152 0.64 13.01 28.30
N HIS A 153 0.63 13.73 27.17
CA HIS A 153 0.45 15.20 27.19
C HIS A 153 -0.77 15.78 26.46
N LYS A 154 -1.70 14.95 25.97
CA LYS A 154 -3.03 15.43 25.52
C LYS A 154 -4.07 15.54 26.65
N ASN A 155 -3.86 14.89 27.79
CA ASN A 155 -4.86 14.81 28.87
C ASN A 155 -4.80 15.92 29.95
N LYS A 156 -3.87 16.88 29.90
CA LYS A 156 -3.76 17.94 30.94
C LYS A 156 -4.17 19.36 30.52
N LYS A 157 -4.44 19.61 29.22
CA LYS A 157 -4.90 20.93 28.75
C LYS A 157 -6.40 21.01 28.46
N ILE A 158 -7.09 19.87 28.45
CA ILE A 158 -8.55 19.79 28.29
C ILE A 158 -9.27 19.92 29.66
N SER A 159 -8.58 19.65 30.77
CA SER A 159 -9.14 19.58 32.13
C SER A 159 -9.30 20.93 32.85
N LYS A 160 -9.22 22.08 32.16
CA LYS A 160 -9.45 23.40 32.80
C LYS A 160 -10.59 24.24 32.20
N ASN A 161 -11.19 23.83 31.08
CA ASN A 161 -12.26 24.59 30.42
C ASN A 161 -13.60 23.85 30.30
N ILE A 162 -13.82 22.77 31.06
CA ILE A 162 -15.11 22.06 31.09
C ILE A 162 -15.51 21.83 32.55
N SER A 163 -15.81 22.92 33.25
CA SER A 163 -16.66 22.92 34.43
C SER A 163 -17.91 23.71 34.06
N GLY A 164 -18.89 23.02 33.48
CA GLY A 164 -20.15 23.62 33.08
C GLY A 164 -20.88 22.81 32.02
N GLN A 165 -21.80 21.97 32.49
CA GLN A 165 -22.93 21.36 31.78
C GLN A 165 -22.70 19.98 31.11
N ASN A 166 -23.35 18.99 31.74
CA ASN A 166 -23.58 17.62 31.32
C ASN A 166 -24.32 17.51 29.99
N THR A 167 -23.85 16.65 29.07
CA THR A 167 -24.68 15.62 28.42
C THR A 167 -23.79 14.46 27.91
N GLY A 168 -24.16 13.24 28.33
CA GLY A 168 -23.72 11.88 27.94
C GLY A 168 -22.47 11.66 27.07
N GLY A 169 -21.36 11.25 27.70
CA GLY A 169 -20.18 10.72 27.02
C GLY A 169 -20.24 9.20 26.82
N HIS A 170 -20.01 8.74 25.59
CA HIS A 170 -19.57 7.38 25.31
C HIS A 170 -18.06 7.28 25.63
N GLU A 171 -17.71 6.61 26.73
CA GLU A 171 -16.33 6.17 27.00
C GLU A 171 -15.88 5.25 25.86
N THR A 172 -14.84 5.64 25.12
CA THR A 172 -14.20 4.77 24.14
C THR A 172 -13.20 3.88 24.87
N SER A 173 -13.65 2.67 25.24
CA SER A 173 -12.75 1.63 25.73
C SER A 173 -11.72 1.30 24.64
N VAL A 174 -10.42 1.32 24.97
CA VAL A 174 -9.37 0.89 24.04
C VAL A 174 -9.51 -0.61 23.81
N VAL A 175 -9.87 -1.01 22.58
CA VAL A 175 -10.03 -2.43 22.21
C VAL A 175 -8.64 -3.07 22.09
N PRO A 176 -8.33 -4.13 22.86
CA PRO A 176 -7.03 -4.79 22.77
C PRO A 176 -6.90 -5.59 21.45
N PRO A 177 -5.70 -5.65 20.86
CA PRO A 177 -5.47 -6.44 19.66
C PRO A 177 -5.65 -7.95 19.91
N PHE A 178 -5.94 -8.69 18.84
CA PHE A 178 -5.92 -10.15 18.86
C PHE A 178 -4.49 -10.70 18.87
N ASP A 179 -4.33 -11.93 19.34
CA ASP A 179 -3.05 -12.64 19.31
C ASP A 179 -2.59 -12.89 17.86
N LEU A 180 -1.26 -12.91 17.65
CA LEU A 180 -0.63 -13.17 16.36
C LEU A 180 0.15 -14.50 16.41
N PRO A 181 -0.52 -15.65 16.27
CA PRO A 181 0.17 -16.93 16.18
C PRO A 181 0.92 -17.05 14.86
N SER A 182 1.93 -17.93 14.83
CA SER A 182 2.73 -18.21 13.63
C SER A 182 2.16 -19.33 12.75
N ARG A 183 1.15 -20.07 13.25
CA ARG A 183 0.53 -21.21 12.57
C ARG A 183 -1.00 -21.14 12.63
N PRO A 184 -1.70 -21.61 11.58
CA PRO A 184 -3.16 -21.70 11.61
C PRO A 184 -3.63 -22.74 12.62
N ASN A 185 -4.90 -22.65 13.00
CA ASN A 185 -5.57 -23.63 13.84
C ASN A 185 -5.52 -25.02 13.16
N ALA A 186 -5.02 -26.02 13.89
CA ALA A 186 -4.87 -27.39 13.41
C ALA A 186 -6.10 -28.28 13.70
N GLU A 187 -7.09 -27.78 14.45
CA GLU A 187 -8.32 -28.50 14.73
C GLU A 187 -9.12 -28.75 13.44
N MET A 188 -9.71 -29.93 13.30
CA MET A 188 -10.55 -30.27 12.15
C MET A 188 -11.96 -29.68 12.31
N ALA A 189 -12.52 -29.22 11.19
CA ALA A 189 -13.90 -28.77 11.14
C ALA A 189 -14.86 -29.96 11.24
N THR A 190 -15.73 -29.95 12.24
CA THR A 190 -16.84 -30.89 12.42
C THR A 190 -18.15 -30.14 12.24
N LYS A 191 -19.05 -30.70 11.43
CA LYS A 191 -20.40 -30.15 11.23
C LYS A 191 -21.18 -30.20 12.55
N LEU A 192 -21.85 -29.10 12.87
CA LEU A 192 -22.76 -29.03 14.00
C LEU A 192 -24.09 -29.67 13.61
N GLN A 193 -24.65 -30.46 14.53
CA GLN A 193 -26.03 -30.94 14.39
C GLN A 193 -26.97 -29.81 14.81
N ILE A 194 -27.90 -29.45 13.93
CA ILE A 194 -28.81 -28.34 14.10
C ILE A 194 -30.22 -28.85 13.84
N THR A 195 -31.11 -28.63 14.80
CA THR A 195 -32.50 -29.08 14.79
C THR A 195 -33.35 -28.27 13.80
N SER A 196 -33.15 -26.95 13.74
CA SER A 196 -33.85 -26.08 12.78
C SER A 196 -33.00 -24.89 12.34
N ILE A 197 -33.15 -24.49 11.06
CA ILE A 197 -32.56 -23.26 10.51
C ILE A 197 -33.67 -22.22 10.32
N PRO A 198 -33.63 -21.10 11.06
CA PRO A 198 -34.64 -20.05 10.92
C PRO A 198 -34.66 -19.42 9.52
N THR A 199 -35.86 -19.14 9.01
CA THR A 199 -36.09 -18.46 7.72
C THR A 199 -36.92 -17.18 7.90
N VAL A 200 -37.28 -16.52 6.80
CA VAL A 200 -38.22 -15.38 6.80
C VAL A 200 -39.47 -15.73 7.62
N GLY A 201 -39.89 -14.85 8.52
CA GLY A 201 -41.00 -15.05 9.45
C GLY A 201 -40.63 -15.77 10.75
N GLY A 202 -39.46 -16.43 10.81
CA GLY A 202 -38.90 -17.00 12.02
C GLY A 202 -38.22 -15.95 12.91
N LYS A 203 -37.48 -16.41 13.93
CA LYS A 203 -36.72 -15.56 14.85
C LYS A 203 -35.39 -16.22 15.22
N ILE A 204 -34.41 -15.39 15.57
CA ILE A 204 -33.20 -15.84 16.26
C ILE A 204 -33.16 -15.27 17.67
N LEU A 205 -32.45 -15.96 18.56
CA LEU A 205 -32.14 -15.52 19.91
C LEU A 205 -30.64 -15.23 20.04
N THR A 206 -30.29 -14.37 20.97
CA THR A 206 -28.90 -14.08 21.36
C THR A 206 -28.65 -14.61 22.77
N LYS A 207 -27.38 -14.78 23.16
CA LYS A 207 -27.03 -15.29 24.51
C LYS A 207 -27.55 -14.40 25.64
N ASP A 208 -27.72 -13.10 25.42
CA ASP A 208 -28.31 -12.13 26.36
C ASP A 208 -29.85 -12.10 26.31
N GLY A 209 -30.49 -13.02 25.60
CA GLY A 209 -31.95 -13.19 25.58
C GLY A 209 -32.68 -12.26 24.61
N LYS A 210 -31.98 -11.41 23.84
CA LYS A 210 -32.63 -10.59 22.81
C LYS A 210 -33.13 -11.46 21.67
N VAL A 211 -34.35 -11.15 21.20
CA VAL A 211 -35.02 -11.85 20.12
C VAL A 211 -35.06 -10.94 18.89
N PHE A 212 -34.61 -11.47 17.75
CA PHE A 212 -34.65 -10.78 16.46
C PHE A 212 -35.51 -11.58 15.47
N PRO A 213 -36.77 -11.17 15.24
CA PRO A 213 -37.57 -11.65 14.12
C PRO A 213 -36.87 -11.40 12.78
N LEU A 214 -36.91 -12.39 11.90
CA LEU A 214 -36.35 -12.33 10.56
C LEU A 214 -37.41 -11.85 9.58
N LYS A 215 -37.15 -10.71 8.94
CA LYS A 215 -38.00 -10.16 7.88
C LYS A 215 -37.50 -10.69 6.53
N GLU A 216 -37.23 -9.82 5.56
CA GLU A 216 -36.81 -10.20 4.22
C GLU A 216 -35.34 -10.66 4.12
N VAL A 217 -35.04 -11.38 3.05
CA VAL A 217 -33.68 -11.71 2.65
C VAL A 217 -33.05 -10.50 1.95
N ILE A 218 -31.90 -10.05 2.43
CA ILE A 218 -31.10 -8.97 1.83
C ILE A 218 -30.20 -9.54 0.74
N SER A 219 -29.54 -10.66 1.03
CA SER A 219 -28.58 -11.28 0.12
C SER A 219 -28.43 -12.77 0.39
N ARG A 220 -28.10 -13.54 -0.64
CA ARG A 220 -27.76 -14.96 -0.58
C ARG A 220 -26.32 -15.14 -1.07
N GLY A 221 -25.44 -15.60 -0.20
CA GLY A 221 -24.05 -15.91 -0.51
C GLY A 221 -23.79 -17.42 -0.53
N GLY A 222 -22.55 -17.80 -0.84
CA GLY A 222 -22.13 -19.20 -0.86
C GLY A 222 -22.05 -19.85 0.53
N GLU A 223 -21.87 -19.06 1.60
CA GLU A 223 -21.77 -19.59 2.96
C GLU A 223 -23.06 -19.44 3.79
N GLY A 224 -23.98 -18.58 3.36
CA GLY A 224 -25.18 -18.27 4.12
C GLY A 224 -26.04 -17.17 3.52
N ILE A 225 -27.06 -16.78 4.27
CA ILE A 225 -28.08 -15.83 3.88
C ILE A 225 -28.09 -14.67 4.89
N ILE A 226 -28.12 -13.44 4.39
CA ILE A 226 -28.25 -12.23 5.20
C ILE A 226 -29.73 -11.86 5.24
N TYR A 227 -30.28 -11.80 6.44
CA TYR A 227 -31.66 -11.41 6.72
C TYR A 227 -31.71 -10.04 7.36
N ARG A 228 -32.74 -9.28 7.01
CA ARG A 228 -33.13 -8.10 7.77
C ARG A 228 -33.80 -8.54 9.07
N THR A 229 -33.51 -7.82 10.16
CA THR A 229 -34.14 -8.09 11.46
C THR A 229 -35.28 -7.10 11.75
N SER A 230 -35.97 -7.28 12.88
CA SER A 230 -36.89 -6.28 13.40
C SER A 230 -36.24 -4.92 13.67
N SER A 231 -34.93 -4.90 13.91
CA SER A 231 -34.14 -3.67 14.13
C SER A 231 -33.52 -3.19 12.82
N ASP A 232 -33.83 -1.96 12.41
CA ASP A 232 -33.45 -1.45 11.08
C ASP A 232 -31.94 -1.33 10.84
N ASN A 233 -31.15 -1.23 11.91
CA ASN A 233 -29.70 -1.09 11.84
C ASN A 233 -28.94 -2.41 12.07
N ILE A 234 -29.66 -3.54 12.24
CA ILE A 234 -29.05 -4.84 12.53
C ILE A 234 -29.53 -5.86 11.49
N VAL A 235 -28.58 -6.62 10.95
CA VAL A 235 -28.83 -7.76 10.06
C VAL A 235 -28.32 -9.04 10.72
N CYS A 236 -28.88 -10.17 10.30
CA CYS A 236 -28.47 -11.49 10.76
C CYS A 236 -27.91 -12.28 9.57
N LYS A 237 -26.67 -12.76 9.66
CA LYS A 237 -26.13 -13.77 8.74
C LYS A 237 -26.43 -15.14 9.35
N ILE A 238 -27.17 -15.97 8.63
CA ILE A 238 -27.43 -17.36 8.97
C ILE A 238 -26.66 -18.23 7.98
N TYR A 239 -25.83 -19.13 8.47
CA TYR A 239 -25.03 -20.01 7.62
C TYR A 239 -25.89 -21.12 7.02
N HIS A 240 -25.50 -21.59 5.83
CA HIS A 240 -26.06 -22.81 5.28
C HIS A 240 -25.65 -24.04 6.12
N PRO A 241 -26.44 -25.13 6.14
CA PRO A 241 -26.17 -26.31 6.97
C PRO A 241 -24.74 -26.85 6.83
N GLU A 242 -24.19 -26.88 5.61
CA GLU A 242 -22.85 -27.39 5.33
C GLU A 242 -21.71 -26.51 5.85
N CYS A 243 -21.99 -25.24 6.14
CA CYS A 243 -21.04 -24.26 6.67
C CYS A 243 -21.06 -24.17 8.20
N LEU A 244 -22.07 -24.76 8.86
CA LEU A 244 -22.21 -24.77 10.32
C LEU A 244 -21.23 -25.75 10.95
N THR A 245 -20.09 -25.24 11.42
CA THR A 245 -19.01 -26.04 12.01
C THR A 245 -18.58 -25.52 13.39
N ASN A 246 -18.03 -26.41 14.21
CA ASN A 246 -17.37 -26.07 15.49
C ASN A 246 -16.35 -24.93 15.33
N LEU A 247 -15.51 -24.97 14.30
CA LEU A 247 -14.48 -23.95 14.05
C LEU A 247 -15.09 -22.59 13.72
N ARG A 248 -16.17 -22.57 12.92
CA ARG A 248 -16.86 -21.32 12.61
C ARG A 248 -17.47 -20.70 13.85
N LYS A 249 -18.15 -21.50 14.69
CA LYS A 249 -18.67 -21.05 15.99
C LYS A 249 -17.56 -20.47 16.86
N LYS A 250 -16.46 -21.22 17.06
CA LYS A 250 -15.30 -20.78 17.86
C LYS A 250 -14.67 -19.48 17.34
N LYS A 251 -14.59 -19.32 16.01
CA LYS A 251 -14.08 -18.08 15.40
C LYS A 251 -14.97 -16.89 15.72
N ILE A 252 -16.30 -17.01 15.55
CA ILE A 252 -17.23 -15.93 15.89
C ILE A 252 -17.19 -15.63 17.39
N GLU A 253 -17.15 -16.66 18.24
CA GLU A 253 -17.00 -16.47 19.69
C GLU A 253 -15.70 -15.72 20.04
N LEU A 254 -14.58 -16.04 19.38
CA LEU A 254 -13.33 -15.28 19.50
C LEU A 254 -13.53 -13.82 19.08
N MET A 255 -14.13 -13.56 17.91
CA MET A 255 -14.39 -12.20 17.41
C MET A 255 -15.23 -11.38 18.40
N LEU A 256 -16.23 -12.00 19.04
CA LEU A 256 -17.10 -11.36 20.03
C LEU A 256 -16.40 -10.99 21.34
N THR A 257 -15.22 -11.53 21.62
CA THR A 257 -14.44 -11.11 22.80
C THR A 257 -13.94 -9.68 22.70
N ARG A 258 -13.91 -9.08 21.50
CA ARG A 258 -13.53 -7.69 21.24
C ARG A 258 -14.71 -7.00 20.55
N ARG A 259 -15.26 -5.99 21.20
CA ARG A 259 -16.30 -5.15 20.60
C ARG A 259 -15.67 -4.15 19.64
N ILE A 260 -16.02 -4.23 18.36
CA ILE A 260 -15.60 -3.27 17.34
C ILE A 260 -16.83 -2.47 16.90
N ASP A 261 -16.92 -1.23 17.39
CA ASP A 261 -17.99 -0.29 17.02
C ASP A 261 -17.53 0.74 15.95
N GLN A 262 -16.41 0.47 15.28
CA GLN A 262 -15.87 1.36 14.25
C GLN A 262 -16.88 1.50 13.09
N PRO A 263 -17.39 2.72 12.80
CA PRO A 263 -18.33 2.92 11.72
C PRO A 263 -17.76 2.44 10.38
N GLY A 264 -18.56 1.69 9.61
CA GLY A 264 -18.11 1.10 8.35
C GLY A 264 -17.53 -0.31 8.48
N ILE A 265 -17.50 -0.94 9.65
CA ILE A 265 -17.11 -2.36 9.78
C ILE A 265 -18.31 -3.15 10.29
N CYS A 266 -18.84 -4.07 9.48
CA CYS A 266 -19.93 -4.95 9.87
C CYS A 266 -19.39 -6.10 10.75
N TRP A 267 -18.87 -5.77 11.93
CA TRP A 267 -18.32 -6.74 12.88
C TRP A 267 -19.43 -7.54 13.57
N PRO A 268 -19.23 -8.84 13.88
CA PRO A 268 -20.18 -9.60 14.68
C PRO A 268 -20.42 -8.94 16.05
N SER A 269 -21.68 -8.80 16.44
CA SER A 269 -22.07 -8.21 17.74
C SER A 269 -22.70 -9.21 18.70
N ALA A 270 -23.29 -10.30 18.21
CA ALA A 270 -23.71 -11.45 19.02
C ALA A 270 -23.87 -12.71 18.15
N LEU A 271 -23.84 -13.89 18.79
CA LEU A 271 -24.24 -15.14 18.14
C LEU A 271 -25.75 -15.12 17.88
N ALA A 272 -26.15 -15.67 16.73
CA ALA A 272 -27.53 -15.99 16.43
C ALA A 272 -27.78 -17.46 16.75
N LEU A 273 -28.74 -17.69 17.63
CA LEU A 273 -29.18 -19.00 18.08
C LEU A 273 -30.59 -19.26 17.55
N ASN A 274 -30.91 -20.51 17.21
CA ASN A 274 -32.30 -20.90 16.94
C ASN A 274 -33.10 -21.04 18.24
N GLU A 275 -34.36 -21.47 18.13
CA GLU A 275 -35.25 -21.66 19.29
C GLU A 275 -34.78 -22.75 20.28
N TYR A 276 -33.91 -23.66 19.84
CA TYR A 276 -33.29 -24.71 20.65
C TYR A 276 -31.98 -24.26 21.30
N GLY A 277 -31.55 -23.01 21.11
CA GLY A 277 -30.30 -22.49 21.64
C GLY A 277 -29.05 -22.91 20.84
N GLU A 278 -29.22 -23.46 19.64
CA GLU A 278 -28.14 -23.95 18.79
C GLU A 278 -27.59 -22.82 17.90
N PHE A 279 -26.28 -22.80 17.67
CA PHE A 279 -25.63 -21.77 16.85
C PHE A 279 -25.98 -21.93 15.37
N VAL A 280 -26.57 -20.89 14.78
CA VAL A 280 -26.93 -20.84 13.36
C VAL A 280 -26.25 -19.70 12.59
N GLY A 281 -25.63 -18.75 13.29
CA GLY A 281 -25.00 -17.60 12.65
C GLY A 281 -24.69 -16.47 13.63
N TYR A 282 -24.74 -15.24 13.17
CA TYR A 282 -24.46 -14.06 14.00
C TYR A 282 -25.20 -12.82 13.51
N VAL A 283 -25.39 -11.87 14.41
CA VAL A 283 -25.92 -10.54 14.10
C VAL A 283 -24.79 -9.52 13.99
N MET A 284 -24.99 -8.52 13.13
CA MET A 284 -24.02 -7.46 12.85
C MET A 284 -24.71 -6.17 12.41
N PRO A 285 -24.04 -5.00 12.45
CA PRO A 285 -24.56 -3.75 11.90
C PRO A 285 -24.89 -3.87 10.40
N MET A 286 -25.97 -3.22 9.97
CA MET A 286 -26.36 -3.14 8.57
C MET A 286 -25.42 -2.21 7.79
N ALA A 287 -24.83 -2.71 6.70
CA ALA A 287 -24.00 -1.91 5.80
C ALA A 287 -24.80 -0.87 5.03
N GLN A 288 -24.16 0.24 4.68
CA GLN A 288 -24.72 1.27 3.81
C GLN A 288 -23.86 1.45 2.55
N GLY A 289 -24.47 2.05 1.52
CA GLY A 289 -23.79 2.36 0.26
C GLY A 289 -23.98 1.27 -0.79
N ARG A 290 -23.11 1.28 -1.81
CA ARG A 290 -23.18 0.37 -2.97
C ARG A 290 -21.85 -0.35 -3.17
N PRO A 291 -21.84 -1.64 -3.58
CA PRO A 291 -20.58 -2.36 -3.78
C PRO A 291 -19.68 -1.71 -4.82
N ILE A 292 -18.39 -1.58 -4.53
CA ILE A 292 -17.40 -0.93 -5.41
C ILE A 292 -17.31 -1.68 -6.75
N GLN A 293 -17.24 -3.01 -6.73
CA GLN A 293 -17.12 -3.83 -7.93
C GLN A 293 -18.21 -3.55 -8.97
N SER A 294 -19.48 -3.50 -8.54
CA SER A 294 -20.62 -3.36 -9.44
C SER A 294 -20.94 -1.91 -9.83
N THR A 295 -20.38 -0.93 -9.13
CA THR A 295 -20.72 0.49 -9.35
C THR A 295 -19.58 1.33 -9.90
N MET A 296 -18.32 0.95 -9.69
CA MET A 296 -17.20 1.84 -9.99
C MET A 296 -16.29 1.38 -11.13
N PHE A 297 -16.28 0.09 -11.45
CA PHE A 297 -15.23 -0.50 -12.30
C PHE A 297 -15.53 -0.48 -13.79
N VAL A 298 -16.69 0.04 -14.16
CA VAL A 298 -17.10 0.26 -15.55
C VAL A 298 -17.45 1.73 -15.71
N LYS A 299 -16.76 2.45 -16.61
CA LYS A 299 -16.87 3.91 -16.75
C LYS A 299 -18.32 4.42 -16.82
N PRO A 300 -19.19 3.94 -17.75
CA PRO A 300 -20.59 4.38 -17.79
C PRO A 300 -21.38 4.12 -16.51
N VAL A 301 -21.04 3.03 -15.80
CA VAL A 301 -21.70 2.68 -14.53
C VAL A 301 -21.24 3.62 -13.42
N LEU A 302 -19.95 3.94 -13.34
CA LEU A 302 -19.39 4.89 -12.39
C LEU A 302 -20.01 6.28 -12.56
N GLU A 303 -20.02 6.79 -13.81
CA GLU A 303 -20.57 8.11 -14.15
C GLU A 303 -22.08 8.17 -13.88
N LYS A 304 -22.82 7.07 -14.06
CA LYS A 304 -24.25 6.99 -13.72
C LYS A 304 -24.50 6.86 -12.22
N ALA A 305 -23.70 6.06 -11.52
CA ALA A 305 -23.89 5.79 -10.09
C ALA A 305 -23.50 7.00 -9.24
N PHE A 306 -22.48 7.74 -9.67
CA PHE A 306 -21.91 8.89 -8.96
C PHE A 306 -21.59 10.04 -9.94
N PRO A 307 -22.61 10.74 -10.46
CA PRO A 307 -22.44 11.73 -11.54
C PRO A 307 -21.62 12.96 -11.15
N ALA A 308 -21.54 13.27 -9.86
CA ALA A 308 -20.76 14.40 -9.34
C ALA A 308 -19.30 14.03 -9.01
N TRP A 309 -18.92 12.76 -9.11
CA TRP A 309 -17.60 12.33 -8.71
C TRP A 309 -16.52 12.77 -9.69
N THR A 310 -15.40 13.21 -9.13
CA THR A 310 -14.19 13.55 -9.84
C THR A 310 -13.01 12.74 -9.30
N ARG A 311 -11.79 12.98 -9.79
CA ARG A 311 -10.59 12.30 -9.31
C ARG A 311 -10.42 12.45 -7.81
N LYS A 312 -10.74 13.63 -7.26
CA LYS A 312 -10.65 13.90 -5.81
C LYS A 312 -11.46 12.90 -4.99
N ASP A 313 -12.63 12.47 -5.48
CA ASP A 313 -13.52 11.55 -4.78
C ASP A 313 -12.95 10.13 -4.78
N LEU A 314 -12.26 9.72 -5.85
CA LEU A 314 -11.49 8.47 -5.85
C LEU A 314 -10.34 8.51 -4.83
N VAL A 315 -9.66 9.67 -4.68
CA VAL A 315 -8.59 9.86 -3.69
C VAL A 315 -9.17 9.86 -2.26
N LYS A 316 -10.32 10.50 -2.03
CA LYS A 316 -11.04 10.44 -0.74
C LYS A 316 -11.43 9.01 -0.38
N LEU A 317 -11.98 8.25 -1.33
CA LEU A 317 -12.33 6.85 -1.13
C LEU A 317 -11.11 5.99 -0.80
N CYS A 318 -9.99 6.21 -1.48
CA CYS A 318 -8.72 5.54 -1.15
C CYS A 318 -8.31 5.79 0.31
N LYS A 319 -8.47 7.03 0.80
CA LYS A 319 -8.18 7.38 2.20
C LYS A 319 -9.15 6.71 3.18
N ALA A 320 -10.45 6.70 2.87
CA ALA A 320 -11.46 6.03 3.69
C ALA A 320 -11.19 4.52 3.80
N PHE A 321 -10.80 3.88 2.69
CA PHE A 321 -10.34 2.49 2.67
C PHE A 321 -9.13 2.27 3.59
N LEU A 322 -8.08 3.07 3.42
CA LEU A 322 -6.87 2.95 4.26
C LEU A 322 -7.14 3.14 5.74
N GLN A 323 -8.07 4.03 6.11
CA GLN A 323 -8.46 4.24 7.50
C GLN A 323 -9.05 2.96 8.12
N GLN A 324 -9.89 2.23 7.38
CA GLN A 324 -10.45 0.97 7.89
C GLN A 324 -9.39 -0.13 8.00
N VAL A 325 -8.51 -0.26 7.00
CA VAL A 325 -7.42 -1.25 7.04
C VAL A 325 -6.45 -0.95 8.17
N GLU A 326 -6.07 0.32 8.37
CA GLU A 326 -5.19 0.73 9.47
C GLU A 326 -5.77 0.40 10.84
N TYR A 327 -7.07 0.67 11.03
CA TYR A 327 -7.78 0.32 12.25
C TYR A 327 -7.77 -1.19 12.49
N LEU A 328 -8.12 -2.01 11.49
CA LEU A 328 -8.08 -3.47 11.60
C LEU A 328 -6.66 -4.00 11.89
N HIS A 329 -5.64 -3.44 11.23
CA HIS A 329 -4.23 -3.79 11.45
C HIS A 329 -3.77 -3.48 12.87
N SER A 330 -4.27 -2.39 13.46
CA SER A 330 -3.97 -2.02 14.85
C SER A 330 -4.50 -3.05 15.85
N LEU A 331 -5.54 -3.80 15.47
CA LEU A 331 -6.15 -4.89 16.24
C LEU A 331 -5.62 -6.27 15.86
N ASN A 332 -4.58 -6.35 15.02
CA ASN A 332 -4.04 -7.61 14.48
C ASN A 332 -5.06 -8.42 13.65
N ILE A 333 -6.00 -7.73 13.00
CA ILE A 333 -6.95 -8.34 12.06
C ILE A 333 -6.43 -8.11 10.65
N ILE A 334 -6.43 -9.17 9.84
CA ILE A 334 -6.08 -9.13 8.42
C ILE A 334 -7.34 -9.45 7.62
N ILE A 335 -7.74 -8.59 6.69
CA ILE A 335 -8.93 -8.80 5.83
C ILE A 335 -8.74 -10.09 5.02
N GLY A 336 -7.55 -10.29 4.48
CA GLY A 336 -7.12 -11.54 3.84
C GLY A 336 -7.62 -11.70 2.40
N ASP A 337 -8.91 -11.47 2.15
CA ASP A 337 -9.50 -11.38 0.80
C ASP A 337 -10.03 -9.96 0.55
N ILE A 338 -9.11 -9.02 0.31
CA ILE A 338 -9.50 -7.71 -0.22
C ILE A 338 -10.12 -7.94 -1.60
N ASN A 339 -11.44 -7.85 -1.64
CA ASN A 339 -12.26 -8.04 -2.82
C ASN A 339 -13.25 -6.88 -2.93
N PRO A 340 -13.27 -6.10 -4.03
CA PRO A 340 -14.14 -4.94 -4.20
C PRO A 340 -15.65 -5.22 -4.11
N LEU A 341 -16.08 -6.49 -4.10
CA LEU A 341 -17.44 -6.91 -3.77
C LEU A 341 -17.79 -6.71 -2.28
N ASN A 342 -16.79 -6.83 -1.40
CA ASN A 342 -16.95 -6.76 0.07
C ASN A 342 -16.78 -5.34 0.62
N PHE A 343 -16.65 -4.34 -0.25
CA PHE A 343 -16.55 -2.93 0.11
C PHE A 343 -17.70 -2.16 -0.52
N LEU A 344 -18.50 -1.51 0.31
CA LEU A 344 -19.61 -0.67 -0.11
C LEU A 344 -19.25 0.80 0.13
N VAL A 345 -19.50 1.65 -0.86
CA VAL A 345 -19.19 3.08 -0.79
C VAL A 345 -20.44 3.93 -0.76
N THR A 346 -20.43 4.96 0.06
CA THR A 346 -21.49 5.97 0.14
C THR A 346 -21.29 7.05 -0.93
N PRO A 347 -22.38 7.72 -1.40
CA PRO A 347 -22.28 8.74 -2.44
C PRO A 347 -21.36 9.93 -2.13
N ASP A 348 -21.06 10.19 -0.85
CA ASP A 348 -20.16 11.25 -0.39
C ASP A 348 -18.65 10.94 -0.60
N SER A 349 -18.29 9.71 -0.99
CA SER A 349 -16.91 9.20 -1.15
C SER A 349 -16.05 9.18 0.12
N GLU A 350 -16.64 9.47 1.28
CA GLU A 350 -15.91 9.63 2.55
C GLU A 350 -16.05 8.44 3.48
N LYS A 351 -17.02 7.55 3.23
CA LYS A 351 -17.23 6.34 4.02
C LYS A 351 -17.20 5.09 3.15
N ILE A 352 -16.66 4.04 3.75
CA ILE A 352 -16.60 2.70 3.17
C ILE A 352 -17.07 1.71 4.23
N TRP A 353 -17.91 0.77 3.80
CA TRP A 353 -18.45 -0.31 4.62
C TRP A 353 -17.84 -1.63 4.20
N LEU A 354 -17.29 -2.36 5.17
CA LEU A 354 -16.71 -3.68 5.01
C LEU A 354 -17.72 -4.71 5.45
N VAL A 355 -18.11 -5.59 4.53
CA VAL A 355 -18.98 -6.74 4.79
C VAL A 355 -18.19 -8.04 4.78
N ASP A 356 -18.85 -9.14 5.15
CA ASP A 356 -18.24 -10.48 5.18
C ASP A 356 -17.01 -10.57 6.09
N THR A 357 -17.09 -9.88 7.24
CA THR A 357 -15.99 -9.75 8.22
C THR A 357 -15.65 -11.06 8.92
N ASP A 358 -16.55 -12.04 8.90
CA ASP A 358 -16.31 -13.39 9.40
C ASP A 358 -15.34 -14.20 8.53
N SER A 359 -15.03 -13.73 7.32
CA SER A 359 -13.97 -14.27 6.48
C SER A 359 -12.57 -13.80 6.90
N PHE A 360 -12.45 -12.71 7.68
CA PHE A 360 -11.17 -12.09 8.04
C PHE A 360 -10.29 -13.03 8.87
N GLN A 361 -8.98 -12.90 8.75
CA GLN A 361 -8.04 -13.62 9.59
C GLN A 361 -7.96 -12.97 10.97
N VAL A 362 -8.23 -13.77 12.00
CA VAL A 362 -8.24 -13.36 13.41
C VAL A 362 -7.60 -14.46 14.25
N GLY A 363 -6.56 -14.14 15.01
CA GLY A 363 -5.83 -15.14 15.79
C GLY A 363 -5.27 -16.25 14.90
N SER A 364 -5.55 -17.50 15.28
CA SER A 364 -5.15 -18.70 14.54
C SER A 364 -6.12 -19.08 13.42
N PHE A 365 -7.20 -18.33 13.19
CA PHE A 365 -8.17 -18.63 12.13
C PHE A 365 -7.77 -17.93 10.82
N PRO A 366 -7.26 -18.66 9.80
CA PRO A 366 -6.91 -18.06 8.52
C PRO A 366 -8.14 -17.57 7.76
N CYS A 367 -7.91 -16.65 6.82
CA CYS A 367 -8.90 -16.32 5.80
C CYS A 367 -8.88 -17.42 4.70
N PRO A 368 -9.97 -18.17 4.50
CA PRO A 368 -9.97 -19.39 3.68
C PRO A 368 -10.02 -19.14 2.17
N VAL A 369 -10.30 -17.91 1.76
CA VAL A 369 -10.50 -17.49 0.36
C VAL A 369 -9.49 -16.41 -0.01
N GLY A 370 -9.40 -16.09 -1.30
CA GLY A 370 -8.51 -15.05 -1.79
C GLY A 370 -8.65 -14.83 -3.29
N THR A 371 -8.61 -13.56 -3.69
CA THR A 371 -8.73 -13.13 -5.07
C THR A 371 -7.36 -13.02 -5.73
N ILE A 372 -7.18 -13.64 -6.92
CA ILE A 372 -5.88 -13.75 -7.61
C ILE A 372 -5.18 -12.39 -7.78
N ASN A 373 -5.91 -11.35 -8.22
CA ASN A 373 -5.33 -10.01 -8.45
C ASN A 373 -4.81 -9.35 -7.17
N PHE A 374 -5.35 -9.73 -6.01
CA PHE A 374 -4.99 -9.18 -4.70
C PHE A 374 -3.99 -10.08 -3.95
N THR A 375 -3.66 -11.25 -4.48
CA THR A 375 -2.76 -12.20 -3.83
C THR A 375 -1.31 -11.82 -4.13
N ALA A 376 -0.49 -11.66 -3.08
CA ALA A 376 0.92 -11.29 -3.21
C ALA A 376 1.72 -12.37 -3.98
N PRO A 377 2.75 -11.99 -4.76
CA PRO A 377 3.45 -12.90 -5.67
C PRO A 377 4.00 -14.17 -5.00
N GLU A 378 4.51 -14.04 -3.77
CA GLU A 378 5.08 -15.13 -2.96
C GLU A 378 4.06 -16.15 -2.44
N ILE A 379 2.77 -15.84 -2.47
CA ILE A 379 1.69 -16.74 -2.02
C ILE A 379 0.72 -17.14 -3.15
N GLN A 380 1.04 -16.80 -4.39
CA GLN A 380 0.23 -17.17 -5.56
C GLN A 380 0.20 -18.69 -5.76
N GLY A 381 -1.02 -19.25 -5.79
CA GLY A 381 -1.27 -20.69 -5.95
C GLY A 381 -1.10 -21.52 -4.68
N ARG A 382 -0.93 -20.89 -3.51
CA ARG A 382 -0.99 -21.57 -2.22
C ARG A 382 -2.44 -21.73 -1.76
N GLU A 383 -2.74 -22.82 -1.06
CA GLU A 383 -4.05 -23.03 -0.44
C GLU A 383 -4.20 -22.12 0.79
N TYR A 384 -5.16 -21.20 0.76
CA TYR A 384 -5.31 -20.18 1.79
C TYR A 384 -5.56 -20.71 3.22
N PRO A 385 -6.31 -21.81 3.44
CA PRO A 385 -6.48 -22.36 4.78
C PRO A 385 -5.17 -22.90 5.40
N SER A 386 -4.14 -23.18 4.60
CA SER A 386 -2.91 -23.83 5.05
C SER A 386 -1.91 -22.90 5.76
N PHE A 387 -2.14 -21.58 5.76
CA PHE A 387 -1.20 -20.62 6.35
C PHE A 387 -1.88 -19.33 6.85
N LEU A 388 -1.21 -18.64 7.76
CA LEU A 388 -1.59 -17.30 8.17
C LEU A 388 -0.92 -16.25 7.28
N ARG A 389 -1.71 -15.33 6.73
CA ARG A 389 -1.19 -14.17 6.00
C ARG A 389 -0.51 -13.21 6.95
N THR A 390 0.47 -12.46 6.43
CA THR A 390 1.16 -11.39 7.15
C THR A 390 0.61 -10.04 6.70
N LYS A 391 0.90 -8.98 7.48
CA LYS A 391 0.62 -7.61 7.05
C LYS A 391 1.30 -7.28 5.72
N GLU A 392 2.49 -7.81 5.46
CA GLU A 392 3.16 -7.66 4.17
C GLU A 392 2.33 -8.21 3.01
N HIS A 393 1.74 -9.41 3.13
CA HIS A 393 0.85 -9.95 2.09
C HIS A 393 -0.33 -9.00 1.83
N GLU A 394 -0.89 -8.42 2.89
CA GLU A 394 -2.02 -7.49 2.78
C GLU A 394 -1.62 -6.12 2.23
N LEU A 395 -0.40 -5.61 2.48
CA LEU A 395 0.08 -4.36 1.89
C LEU A 395 0.13 -4.41 0.35
N PHE A 396 0.41 -5.59 -0.23
CA PHE A 396 0.26 -5.79 -1.67
C PHE A 396 -1.19 -5.66 -2.12
N ALA A 397 -2.11 -6.35 -1.43
CA ALA A 397 -3.54 -6.30 -1.72
C ALA A 397 -4.13 -4.88 -1.56
N VAL A 398 -3.70 -4.15 -0.53
CA VAL A 398 -4.03 -2.73 -0.30
C VAL A 398 -3.57 -1.89 -1.48
N ALA A 399 -2.32 -2.01 -1.91
CA ALA A 399 -1.82 -1.27 -3.06
C ALA A 399 -2.57 -1.63 -4.35
N THR A 400 -2.93 -2.91 -4.55
CA THR A 400 -3.79 -3.34 -5.66
C THR A 400 -5.15 -2.65 -5.62
N MET A 401 -5.80 -2.57 -4.45
CA MET A 401 -7.07 -1.87 -4.28
C MET A 401 -6.93 -0.37 -4.61
N LEU A 402 -5.92 0.29 -4.06
CA LEU A 402 -5.63 1.70 -4.36
C LEU A 402 -5.40 1.91 -5.87
N PHE A 403 -4.67 1.01 -6.51
CA PHE A 403 -4.44 1.06 -7.95
C PHE A 403 -5.75 0.94 -8.73
N MET A 404 -6.61 -0.03 -8.38
CA MET A 404 -7.90 -0.28 -9.04
C MET A 404 -8.94 0.80 -8.76
N LEU A 405 -8.85 1.51 -7.65
CA LEU A 405 -9.68 2.69 -7.38
C LEU A 405 -9.21 3.89 -8.22
N LEU A 406 -7.91 4.13 -8.30
CA LEU A 406 -7.33 5.22 -9.11
C LEU A 406 -7.30 4.91 -10.62
N HIS A 407 -7.38 3.65 -11.00
CA HIS A 407 -7.63 3.19 -12.37
C HIS A 407 -8.93 2.38 -12.35
N PRO A 408 -10.11 3.03 -12.32
CA PRO A 408 -11.37 2.38 -11.98
C PRO A 408 -11.55 1.01 -12.65
N GLY A 409 -11.39 -0.05 -11.85
CA GLY A 409 -11.57 -1.45 -12.24
C GLY A 409 -10.41 -2.14 -12.95
N LYS A 410 -9.28 -1.46 -13.18
CA LYS A 410 -8.15 -2.03 -13.92
C LYS A 410 -7.07 -2.58 -12.98
N PRO A 411 -6.81 -3.91 -12.99
CA PRO A 411 -5.72 -4.49 -12.18
C PRO A 411 -4.33 -4.03 -12.62
N PRO A 412 -3.35 -3.94 -11.70
CA PRO A 412 -2.01 -3.42 -11.96
C PRO A 412 -1.22 -4.23 -12.99
N TYR A 413 -1.38 -5.56 -13.00
CA TYR A 413 -0.70 -6.47 -13.94
C TYR A 413 -1.51 -6.82 -15.18
N SER A 414 -2.56 -6.04 -15.48
CA SER A 414 -3.21 -6.14 -16.78
C SER A 414 -2.26 -5.62 -17.86
N GLN A 415 -1.90 -6.43 -18.85
CA GLN A 415 -1.02 -6.01 -19.94
C GLN A 415 -1.43 -6.60 -21.29
N GLN A 416 -1.01 -5.97 -22.39
CA GLN A 416 -1.21 -6.53 -23.73
C GLN A 416 -0.28 -7.73 -23.96
N GLY A 417 -0.83 -8.85 -24.43
CA GLY A 417 -0.06 -10.06 -24.74
C GLY A 417 0.51 -10.81 -23.52
N GLY A 418 0.01 -10.53 -22.31
CA GLY A 418 0.44 -11.22 -21.08
C GLY A 418 -0.18 -12.61 -20.90
N GLY A 419 0.33 -13.34 -19.90
CA GLY A 419 -0.23 -14.63 -19.46
C GLY A 419 -1.44 -14.45 -18.54
N SER A 420 -1.78 -15.49 -17.79
CA SER A 420 -2.83 -15.40 -16.77
C SER A 420 -2.49 -14.35 -15.69
N PRO A 421 -3.47 -13.77 -14.99
CA PRO A 421 -3.21 -12.75 -13.97
C PRO A 421 -2.18 -13.18 -12.90
N GLY A 422 -2.28 -14.42 -12.42
CA GLY A 422 -1.36 -14.96 -11.42
C GLY A 422 0.08 -15.09 -11.94
N GLU A 423 0.27 -15.47 -13.22
CA GLU A 423 1.60 -15.54 -13.84
C GLU A 423 2.22 -14.15 -13.99
N ASN A 424 1.46 -13.16 -14.45
CA ASN A 424 1.96 -11.79 -14.61
C ASN A 424 2.36 -11.18 -13.26
N ILE A 425 1.60 -11.48 -12.19
CA ILE A 425 1.93 -11.09 -10.81
C ILE A 425 3.22 -11.77 -10.35
N LYS A 426 3.36 -13.10 -10.51
CA LYS A 426 4.57 -13.84 -10.13
C LYS A 426 5.81 -13.30 -10.83
N LYS A 427 5.70 -13.00 -12.13
CA LYS A 427 6.81 -12.43 -12.92
C LYS A 427 7.07 -10.95 -12.62
N ARG A 428 6.18 -10.28 -11.88
CA ARG A 428 6.26 -8.85 -11.56
C ARG A 428 6.33 -7.97 -12.82
N GLU A 429 5.63 -8.41 -13.87
CA GLU A 429 5.57 -7.70 -15.16
C GLU A 429 4.58 -6.53 -15.07
N PHE A 430 4.98 -5.47 -14.37
CA PHE A 430 4.19 -4.26 -14.26
C PHE A 430 4.32 -3.40 -15.54
N PRO A 431 3.24 -3.17 -16.31
CA PRO A 431 3.33 -2.66 -17.68
C PRO A 431 3.34 -1.14 -17.81
N TYR A 432 3.31 -0.41 -16.69
CA TYR A 432 3.28 1.04 -16.68
C TYR A 432 4.70 1.60 -16.51
N GLY A 433 5.12 2.41 -17.49
CA GLY A 433 6.47 2.97 -17.57
C GLY A 433 6.81 3.92 -16.42
N PHE A 434 7.97 3.72 -15.79
CA PHE A 434 8.55 4.66 -14.81
C PHE A 434 10.09 4.67 -14.90
N LYS A 435 10.70 5.86 -14.98
CA LYS A 435 12.18 6.06 -15.03
C LYS A 435 12.94 5.16 -16.05
N GLY A 436 12.28 4.73 -17.13
CA GLY A 436 12.90 3.85 -18.13
C GLY A 436 13.09 2.39 -17.69
N ALA A 437 12.69 2.02 -16.47
CA ALA A 437 12.79 0.65 -15.95
C ALA A 437 11.80 -0.33 -16.62
N THR A 438 10.66 0.19 -17.07
CA THR A 438 9.62 -0.57 -17.77
C THR A 438 9.22 0.13 -19.06
N SER A 439 9.00 -0.65 -20.12
CA SER A 439 8.50 -0.13 -21.38
C SER A 439 6.99 0.08 -21.29
N SER A 440 6.50 1.28 -21.65
CA SER A 440 5.05 1.54 -21.78
C SER A 440 4.42 0.85 -23.00
N LYS A 441 5.17 0.00 -23.72
CA LYS A 441 4.67 -0.76 -24.89
C LYS A 441 3.53 -1.70 -24.52
N ASN A 442 3.58 -2.30 -23.32
CA ASN A 442 2.60 -3.30 -22.90
C ASN A 442 1.45 -2.71 -22.07
N THR A 443 1.44 -1.39 -21.86
CA THR A 443 0.35 -0.71 -21.15
C THR A 443 -1.00 -1.03 -21.82
N PRO A 444 -2.05 -1.38 -21.06
CA PRO A 444 -3.36 -1.68 -21.62
C PRO A 444 -3.92 -0.58 -22.53
N GLN A 445 -4.63 -1.00 -23.59
CA GLN A 445 -5.35 -0.07 -24.47
C GLN A 445 -6.48 0.68 -23.72
N GLY A 446 -6.77 1.89 -24.17
CA GLY A 446 -7.80 2.76 -23.57
C GLY A 446 -7.20 3.86 -22.68
N PRO A 447 -7.93 4.36 -21.67
CA PRO A 447 -7.55 5.57 -20.92
C PRO A 447 -6.39 5.32 -19.94
N TRP A 448 -5.96 4.08 -19.73
CA TRP A 448 -5.09 3.70 -18.62
C TRP A 448 -3.71 4.35 -18.66
N GLY A 449 -3.10 4.50 -19.83
CA GLY A 449 -1.83 5.21 -19.97
C GLY A 449 -1.95 6.71 -19.63
N LYS A 450 -3.10 7.32 -19.92
CA LYS A 450 -3.37 8.73 -19.59
C LYS A 450 -3.70 8.90 -18.11
N ILE A 451 -4.44 7.97 -17.51
CA ILE A 451 -4.66 7.95 -16.05
C ILE A 451 -3.30 7.87 -15.34
N TRP A 452 -2.46 6.88 -15.70
CA TRP A 452 -1.11 6.75 -15.17
C TRP A 452 -0.30 8.04 -15.34
N GLY A 453 -0.29 8.61 -16.55
CA GLY A 453 0.44 9.83 -16.85
C GLY A 453 0.05 11.02 -15.97
N ASN A 454 -1.22 11.14 -15.62
CA ASN A 454 -1.76 12.21 -14.76
C ASN A 454 -1.63 11.95 -13.25
N LEU A 455 -1.22 10.75 -12.82
CA LEU A 455 -0.91 10.52 -11.42
C LEU A 455 0.32 11.33 -10.99
N PRO A 456 0.36 11.85 -9.74
CA PRO A 456 1.54 12.50 -9.20
C PRO A 456 2.75 11.58 -9.23
N TYR A 457 3.93 12.18 -9.38
CA TYR A 457 5.19 11.45 -9.46
C TYR A 457 5.38 10.46 -8.29
N LYS A 458 5.11 10.91 -7.05
CA LYS A 458 5.30 10.08 -5.86
C LYS A 458 4.30 8.93 -5.75
N VAL A 459 3.09 9.10 -6.27
CA VAL A 459 2.09 8.02 -6.36
C VAL A 459 2.52 6.98 -7.39
N LYS A 460 3.02 7.42 -8.56
CA LYS A 460 3.63 6.52 -9.56
C LYS A 460 4.83 5.76 -8.99
N GLU A 461 5.71 6.45 -8.27
CA GLU A 461 6.87 5.85 -7.61
C GLU A 461 6.46 4.75 -6.63
N ALA A 462 5.45 5.01 -5.79
CA ALA A 462 4.94 4.04 -4.83
C ALA A 462 4.35 2.79 -5.50
N PHE A 463 3.54 2.95 -6.55
CA PHE A 463 3.01 1.83 -7.32
C PHE A 463 4.12 1.05 -8.04
N HIS A 464 5.10 1.74 -8.62
CA HIS A 464 6.23 1.10 -9.26
C HIS A 464 7.07 0.31 -8.24
N GLN A 465 7.40 0.89 -7.08
CA GLN A 465 8.10 0.18 -6.02
C GLN A 465 7.35 -1.10 -5.60
N THR A 466 6.03 -1.00 -5.44
CA THR A 466 5.20 -2.12 -5.03
C THR A 466 5.13 -3.22 -6.09
N PHE A 467 4.76 -2.88 -7.33
CA PHE A 467 4.43 -3.87 -8.36
C PHE A 467 5.62 -4.29 -9.25
N HIS A 468 6.65 -3.46 -9.34
CA HIS A 468 7.86 -3.82 -10.08
C HIS A 468 8.96 -4.31 -9.13
N SER A 469 9.28 -3.52 -8.09
CA SER A 469 10.39 -3.81 -7.17
C SER A 469 10.00 -4.73 -6.00
N ASN A 470 8.72 -5.04 -5.82
CA ASN A 470 8.17 -5.76 -4.66
C ASN A 470 8.50 -5.10 -3.30
N HIS A 471 8.67 -3.78 -3.29
CA HIS A 471 8.87 -2.97 -2.09
C HIS A 471 7.57 -2.23 -1.76
N ARG A 472 6.91 -2.65 -0.69
CA ARG A 472 5.54 -2.24 -0.34
C ARG A 472 5.58 -1.05 0.61
N LEU A 473 4.73 -0.07 0.36
CA LEU A 473 4.56 1.05 1.28
C LEU A 473 3.62 0.67 2.42
N SER A 474 3.92 1.21 3.62
CA SER A 474 3.02 1.13 4.75
C SER A 474 1.74 1.96 4.54
N ILE A 475 0.68 1.64 5.28
CA ILE A 475 -0.59 2.39 5.23
C ILE A 475 -0.39 3.89 5.57
N PRO A 476 0.35 4.28 6.64
CA PRO A 476 0.61 5.69 6.92
C PRO A 476 1.32 6.41 5.75
N ALA A 477 2.27 5.74 5.09
CA ALA A 477 2.96 6.31 3.94
C ALA A 477 2.00 6.57 2.77
N TRP A 478 1.10 5.63 2.47
CA TRP A 478 0.05 5.83 1.48
C TRP A 478 -0.87 7.00 1.83
N ARG A 479 -1.29 7.16 3.10
CA ARG A 479 -2.13 8.28 3.55
C ARG A 479 -1.46 9.63 3.28
N VAL A 480 -0.18 9.78 3.64
CA VAL A 480 0.59 11.02 3.38
C VAL A 480 0.67 11.33 1.89
N LEU A 481 0.87 10.30 1.05
CA LEU A 481 0.90 10.47 -0.40
C LEU A 481 -0.46 10.90 -0.97
N LEU A 482 -1.56 10.32 -0.49
CA LEU A 482 -2.92 10.66 -0.93
C LEU A 482 -3.36 12.04 -0.43
N ASP A 483 -2.94 12.46 0.76
CA ASP A 483 -3.15 13.83 1.25
C ASP A 483 -2.42 14.85 0.36
N SER A 484 -1.18 14.53 -0.03
CA SER A 484 -0.43 15.35 -0.97
C SER A 484 -1.08 15.37 -2.35
N TYR A 485 -1.59 14.23 -2.83
CA TYR A 485 -2.31 14.13 -4.09
C TYR A 485 -3.59 15.01 -4.06
N LEU A 486 -4.39 14.93 -3.00
CA LEU A 486 -5.61 15.75 -2.88
C LEU A 486 -5.30 17.24 -2.94
N LYS A 487 -4.23 17.70 -2.27
CA LYS A 487 -3.77 19.09 -2.34
C LYS A 487 -3.37 19.51 -3.76
N LEU A 488 -2.67 18.64 -4.50
CA LEU A 488 -2.28 18.90 -5.90
C LEU A 488 -3.49 18.99 -6.83
N ILE A 489 -4.55 18.22 -6.58
CA ILE A 489 -5.81 18.33 -7.34
C ILE A 489 -6.44 19.69 -7.04
N GLN A 490 -6.54 20.06 -5.76
CA GLN A 490 -7.15 21.32 -5.31
C GLN A 490 -6.40 22.56 -5.80
N SER A 491 -5.07 22.50 -5.91
CA SER A 491 -4.26 23.58 -6.50
C SER A 491 -4.28 23.61 -8.03
N GLY A 492 -4.93 22.63 -8.68
CA GLY A 492 -4.98 22.52 -10.14
C GLY A 492 -3.70 22.00 -10.80
N GLU A 493 -2.72 21.54 -10.01
CA GLU A 493 -1.43 21.03 -10.50
C GLU A 493 -1.53 19.69 -11.22
N VAL A 494 -2.55 18.89 -10.89
CA VAL A 494 -2.86 17.62 -11.53
C VAL A 494 -4.34 17.58 -11.93
N SER A 495 -4.70 16.72 -12.88
CA SER A 495 -6.09 16.64 -13.37
C SER A 495 -7.06 16.13 -12.31
N ASP A 496 -8.22 16.80 -12.20
CA ASP A 496 -9.36 16.31 -11.42
C ASP A 496 -10.28 15.37 -12.23
N GLU A 497 -9.95 15.06 -13.49
CA GLU A 497 -10.81 14.20 -14.33
C GLU A 497 -10.70 12.71 -13.93
N LEU A 498 -11.83 12.02 -13.88
CA LEU A 498 -11.91 10.56 -13.66
C LEU A 498 -11.21 9.76 -14.77
N PHE A 499 -11.36 10.20 -16.03
CA PHE A 499 -10.81 9.54 -17.20
C PHE A 499 -10.18 10.57 -18.15
N PRO A 500 -9.00 11.12 -17.80
CA PRO A 500 -8.38 12.16 -18.60
C PRO A 500 -7.99 11.65 -19.99
N THR A 501 -8.33 12.43 -21.02
CA THR A 501 -7.97 12.13 -22.42
C THR A 501 -6.58 12.66 -22.78
N LYS A 502 -6.14 13.72 -22.09
CA LYS A 502 -4.84 14.38 -22.27
C LYS A 502 -4.03 14.39 -20.97
N LEU A 503 -2.74 14.67 -21.08
CA LEU A 503 -1.90 14.93 -19.91
C LEU A 503 -2.15 16.36 -19.44
N LYS A 504 -2.30 16.57 -18.14
CA LYS A 504 -2.38 17.90 -17.56
C LYS A 504 -1.05 18.63 -17.78
N ILE A 505 -1.13 19.82 -18.36
CA ILE A 505 0.00 20.72 -18.54
C ILE A 505 -0.15 21.83 -17.50
N LYS A 506 0.84 21.98 -16.62
CA LYS A 506 0.81 22.93 -15.50
C LYS A 506 0.91 24.37 -15.99
N ASP A 507 1.83 24.63 -16.93
CA ASP A 507 2.08 25.95 -17.54
C ASP A 507 1.59 25.95 -18.99
N GLY A 508 0.29 25.70 -19.16
CA GLY A 508 -0.34 25.63 -20.48
C GLY A 508 -0.33 26.99 -21.17
N ILE A 509 0.31 27.08 -22.33
CA ILE A 509 0.22 28.23 -23.22
C ILE A 509 -0.82 27.86 -24.29
N PRO A 510 -1.95 28.59 -24.39
CA PRO A 510 -2.91 28.38 -25.47
C PRO A 510 -2.22 28.52 -26.82
N THR A 511 -2.15 27.42 -27.58
CA THR A 511 -1.41 27.36 -28.83
C THR A 511 -2.32 26.91 -29.96
N LEU A 512 -2.33 27.68 -31.04
CA LEU A 512 -3.13 27.39 -32.22
C LEU A 512 -2.48 26.26 -33.04
N CYS A 513 -3.25 25.21 -33.29
CA CYS A 513 -2.93 24.16 -34.26
C CYS A 513 -3.25 24.63 -35.67
N ARG A 514 -2.56 24.07 -36.68
CA ARG A 514 -2.83 24.33 -38.11
C ARG A 514 -4.26 24.05 -38.55
N CYS A 515 -5.01 23.20 -37.83
CA CYS A 515 -6.41 22.93 -38.13
C CYS A 515 -7.39 23.99 -37.58
N GLY A 516 -6.89 25.03 -36.91
CA GLY A 516 -7.70 26.07 -36.28
C GLY A 516 -8.05 25.79 -34.81
N ASN A 517 -7.79 24.59 -34.29
CA ASN A 517 -8.04 24.28 -32.88
C ASN A 517 -6.97 24.89 -31.97
N THR A 518 -7.37 25.46 -30.85
CA THR A 518 -6.43 25.93 -29.80
C THR A 518 -6.35 24.91 -28.67
N GLU A 519 -5.13 24.51 -28.30
CA GLU A 519 -4.87 23.63 -27.16
C GLU A 519 -3.69 24.14 -26.33
N ASP A 520 -3.71 23.87 -25.02
CA ASP A 520 -2.59 24.20 -24.16
C ASP A 520 -1.36 23.35 -24.49
N ALA A 521 -0.20 24.00 -24.62
CA ALA A 521 1.09 23.36 -24.78
C ALA A 521 2.09 23.90 -23.74
N SER A 522 2.96 23.05 -23.22
CA SER A 522 4.00 23.53 -22.28
C SER A 522 5.05 24.34 -23.04
N LYS A 523 5.54 25.44 -22.45
CA LYS A 523 6.63 26.25 -23.01
C LYS A 523 7.83 25.39 -23.47
N LYS A 524 8.31 24.49 -22.61
CA LYS A 524 9.42 23.56 -22.93
C LYS A 524 9.18 22.72 -24.19
N TRP A 525 7.93 22.31 -24.43
CA TRP A 525 7.56 21.54 -25.62
C TRP A 525 7.53 22.42 -26.86
N LEU A 526 7.02 23.65 -26.74
CA LEU A 526 7.02 24.63 -27.83
C LEU A 526 8.45 25.02 -28.22
N ASP A 527 9.31 25.29 -27.24
CA ASP A 527 10.73 25.60 -27.47
C ASP A 527 11.43 24.43 -28.20
N LYS A 528 11.14 23.19 -27.79
CA LYS A 528 11.65 22.00 -28.48
C LYS A 528 11.15 21.91 -29.93
N LEU A 529 9.85 22.09 -30.17
CA LEU A 529 9.29 22.05 -31.53
C LEU A 529 9.93 23.13 -32.41
N ALA A 530 10.08 24.35 -31.89
CA ALA A 530 10.75 25.45 -32.59
C ALA A 530 12.21 25.10 -32.93
N SER A 531 12.96 24.51 -32.00
CA SER A 531 14.34 24.07 -32.26
C SER A 531 14.46 22.95 -33.31
N GLU A 532 13.40 22.17 -33.50
CA GLU A 532 13.30 21.12 -34.53
C GLU A 532 12.68 21.64 -35.85
N GLY A 533 12.37 22.94 -35.96
CA GLY A 533 11.71 23.52 -37.13
C GLY A 533 10.26 23.04 -37.33
N ARG A 534 9.61 22.56 -36.26
CA ARG A 534 8.27 21.98 -36.29
C ARG A 534 7.26 22.93 -35.64
N THR A 535 6.01 22.86 -36.08
CA THR A 535 4.91 23.62 -35.45
C THR A 535 4.09 22.73 -34.52
N PHE A 536 3.36 23.36 -33.60
CA PHE A 536 2.40 22.68 -32.76
C PHE A 536 1.28 22.00 -33.57
N LEU A 537 0.83 20.85 -33.07
CA LEU A 537 -0.34 20.12 -33.56
C LEU A 537 -1.17 19.69 -32.35
N CYS A 538 -2.49 19.92 -32.40
CA CYS A 538 -3.43 19.47 -31.39
C CYS A 538 -3.54 17.94 -31.36
N ALA A 539 -4.08 17.40 -30.27
CA ALA A 539 -4.20 15.97 -30.05
C ALA A 539 -4.93 15.25 -31.21
N SER A 540 -6.01 15.83 -31.73
CA SER A 540 -6.78 15.24 -32.83
C SER A 540 -5.96 15.13 -34.12
N CYS A 541 -5.24 16.18 -34.51
CA CYS A 541 -4.36 16.15 -35.68
C CYS A 541 -3.21 15.16 -35.50
N VAL A 542 -2.63 15.06 -34.31
CA VAL A 542 -1.58 14.07 -34.02
C VAL A 542 -2.11 12.65 -34.17
N ASP A 543 -3.30 12.37 -33.64
CA ASP A 543 -3.91 11.04 -33.72
C ASP A 543 -4.32 10.70 -35.16
N GLU A 544 -4.85 11.66 -35.92
CA GLU A 544 -5.17 11.47 -37.33
C GLU A 544 -3.92 11.12 -38.17
N ILE A 545 -2.81 11.85 -37.96
CA ILE A 545 -1.53 11.57 -38.63
C ILE A 545 -1.01 10.17 -38.25
N LYS A 546 -1.10 9.79 -36.97
CA LYS A 546 -0.71 8.45 -36.52
C LYS A 546 -1.56 7.37 -37.17
N MET A 547 -2.88 7.55 -37.22
CA MET A 547 -3.81 6.60 -37.84
C MET A 547 -3.51 6.45 -39.34
N ARG A 548 -3.33 7.55 -40.07
CA ARG A 548 -2.90 7.52 -41.49
C ARG A 548 -1.57 6.78 -41.65
N SER A 549 -0.60 7.01 -40.77
CA SER A 549 0.69 6.29 -40.79
C SER A 549 0.54 4.80 -40.51
N LEU A 550 -0.34 4.38 -39.60
CA LEU A 550 -0.60 2.98 -39.28
C LEU A 550 -1.28 2.27 -40.45
N VAL A 551 -2.26 2.92 -41.09
CA VAL A 551 -2.90 2.42 -42.31
C VAL A 551 -1.88 2.24 -43.43
N ARG A 552 -0.99 3.22 -43.65
CA ARG A 552 0.10 3.10 -44.63
C ARG A 552 1.03 1.92 -44.31
N LYS A 553 1.51 1.80 -43.07
CA LYS A 553 2.38 0.68 -42.66
C LYS A 553 1.70 -0.68 -42.81
N SER A 554 0.39 -0.75 -42.55
CA SER A 554 -0.42 -1.96 -42.76
C SER A 554 -0.53 -2.31 -44.24
N ARG A 555 -0.79 -1.33 -45.11
CA ARG A 555 -0.78 -1.53 -46.57
C ARG A 555 0.58 -1.97 -47.08
N GLU A 556 1.67 -1.34 -46.65
CA GLU A 556 3.04 -1.72 -47.02
C GLU A 556 3.41 -3.12 -46.52
N ALA A 557 2.96 -3.50 -45.32
CA ALA A 557 3.15 -4.85 -44.80
C ALA A 557 2.36 -5.88 -45.61
N ASN A 558 1.12 -5.57 -45.99
CA ASN A 558 0.30 -6.40 -46.86
C ASN A 558 0.89 -6.52 -48.27
N GLU A 559 1.34 -5.43 -48.88
CA GLU A 559 2.01 -5.43 -50.19
C GLU A 559 3.32 -6.22 -50.15
N LYS A 560 4.13 -6.08 -49.10
CA LYS A 560 5.33 -6.90 -48.90
C LYS A 560 4.98 -8.38 -48.73
N ALA A 561 3.91 -8.70 -48.00
CA ALA A 561 3.43 -10.08 -47.86
C ALA A 561 2.91 -10.64 -49.19
N MET A 562 2.20 -9.84 -49.99
CA MET A 562 1.71 -10.22 -51.32
C MET A 562 2.83 -10.36 -52.34
N ASN A 563 3.84 -9.48 -52.32
CA ASN A 563 5.02 -9.58 -53.18
C ASN A 563 5.91 -10.78 -52.81
N ALA A 564 6.06 -11.08 -51.52
CA ALA A 564 6.73 -12.29 -51.05
C ALA A 564 5.96 -13.58 -51.43
N ALA A 565 4.62 -13.52 -51.49
CA ALA A 565 3.78 -14.61 -51.99
C ALA A 565 3.81 -14.73 -53.53
N GLY A 566 3.95 -13.61 -54.25
CA GLY A 566 4.06 -13.54 -55.71
C GLY A 566 5.40 -14.08 -56.23
N GLN A 567 6.49 -13.87 -55.50
CA GLN A 567 7.81 -14.45 -55.83
C GLN A 567 7.88 -15.98 -55.66
N LYS A 568 6.93 -16.60 -54.96
CA LYS A 568 6.81 -18.08 -54.86
C LYS A 568 6.01 -18.73 -56.00
N LYS A 569 5.49 -17.96 -56.97
CA LYS A 569 4.75 -18.48 -58.15
C LYS A 569 5.58 -18.43 -59.44
N GLY A 570 6.90 -18.54 -59.34
CA GLY A 570 7.83 -18.65 -60.47
C GLY A 570 8.48 -20.02 -60.56
N ALA A 571 7.72 -21.12 -60.50
CA ALA A 571 8.19 -22.44 -60.93
C ALA A 571 7.01 -23.37 -61.22
N ALA A 572 7.04 -23.94 -62.43
CA ALA A 572 6.23 -25.04 -62.96
C ALA A 572 4.75 -24.74 -63.33
N SER A 573 4.54 -24.63 -64.64
CA SER A 573 3.28 -24.97 -65.32
C SER A 573 3.04 -26.48 -65.28
N PRO A 574 1.78 -26.93 -65.25
CA PRO A 574 1.41 -28.13 -65.98
C PRO A 574 0.24 -27.90 -66.96
N THR A 575 0.30 -28.68 -68.03
CA THR A 575 -0.60 -28.82 -69.19
C THR A 575 -2.01 -29.33 -68.81
N PRO A 576 -3.02 -29.19 -69.70
CA PRO A 576 -4.44 -29.25 -69.35
C PRO A 576 -5.07 -30.63 -69.60
N THR A 577 -6.04 -31.01 -68.77
CA THR A 577 -7.03 -32.05 -69.10
C THR A 577 -8.40 -31.76 -68.47
N HIS A 578 -9.39 -31.65 -69.36
CA HIS A 578 -10.84 -31.92 -69.27
C HIS A 578 -11.68 -31.59 -68.00
N ALA A 579 -12.48 -30.52 -68.15
CA ALA A 579 -13.95 -30.51 -68.23
C ALA A 579 -14.86 -30.89 -67.02
N ILE A 580 -15.72 -29.91 -66.65
CA ILE A 580 -17.11 -30.02 -66.13
C ILE A 580 -17.22 -30.41 -64.62
N LYS A 581 -17.99 -29.80 -63.69
CA LYS A 581 -19.26 -29.04 -63.71
C LYS A 581 -19.40 -28.11 -62.47
N ARG A 582 -20.29 -27.12 -62.56
CA ARG A 582 -20.78 -26.20 -61.48
C ARG A 582 -21.47 -26.95 -60.32
N SER A 583 -21.35 -26.44 -59.08
CA SER A 583 -22.48 -26.04 -58.21
C SER A 583 -22.06 -25.63 -56.78
N THR A 584 -22.48 -24.42 -56.39
CA THR A 584 -23.10 -23.98 -55.12
C THR A 584 -22.63 -24.43 -53.72
N SER A 585 -22.68 -23.41 -52.83
CA SER A 585 -23.13 -23.39 -51.42
C SER A 585 -22.20 -23.78 -50.25
N VAL A 586 -21.82 -22.76 -49.46
CA VAL A 586 -22.11 -22.50 -48.02
C VAL A 586 -22.19 -23.73 -47.07
N PRO A 587 -21.79 -23.65 -45.78
CA PRO A 587 -20.51 -23.28 -45.15
C PRO A 587 -20.19 -24.29 -43.99
N LEU A 588 -19.51 -23.82 -42.94
CA LEU A 588 -19.55 -24.28 -41.53
C LEU A 588 -18.54 -25.32 -41.03
N SER A 589 -17.89 -24.85 -39.95
CA SER A 589 -17.45 -25.63 -38.79
C SER A 589 -16.22 -26.49 -39.06
N SER A 590 -15.39 -26.83 -38.09
CA SER A 590 -15.21 -26.45 -36.70
C SER A 590 -13.90 -27.12 -36.30
N GLY A 591 -13.38 -26.72 -35.15
CA GLY A 591 -12.74 -27.72 -34.31
C GLY A 591 -11.24 -27.87 -34.47
N GLN A 592 -10.60 -27.47 -33.37
CA GLN A 592 -9.64 -28.32 -32.67
C GLN A 592 -8.27 -28.48 -33.32
N GLN A 593 -7.30 -27.76 -32.79
CA GLN A 593 -6.56 -28.12 -31.58
C GLN A 593 -5.35 -29.00 -31.89
N ARG A 594 -4.24 -28.46 -31.39
CA ARG A 594 -3.16 -29.12 -30.67
C ARG A 594 -1.90 -29.42 -31.46
N LYS A 595 -0.86 -28.81 -30.89
CA LYS A 595 0.43 -29.39 -30.50
C LYS A 595 1.28 -29.82 -31.71
N SER A 596 2.49 -29.33 -31.81
CA SER A 596 3.53 -29.64 -30.84
C SER A 596 4.82 -28.95 -31.25
N SER A 597 5.72 -28.82 -30.26
CA SER A 597 7.20 -28.85 -30.31
C SER A 597 7.88 -28.66 -31.67
N THR A 598 9.05 -28.04 -31.78
CA THR A 598 10.33 -28.47 -31.17
C THR A 598 11.34 -27.38 -31.58
N GLN A 599 12.04 -26.75 -30.64
CA GLN A 599 13.48 -26.94 -30.36
C GLN A 599 14.47 -26.07 -31.17
N TYR A 600 15.37 -25.48 -30.37
CA TYR A 600 16.79 -25.17 -30.56
C TYR A 600 17.25 -24.40 -31.82
N SER A 601 17.84 -23.23 -31.59
CA SER A 601 19.27 -23.04 -31.86
C SER A 601 19.82 -21.83 -31.11
N THR A 602 20.93 -22.09 -30.43
CA THR A 602 21.93 -21.18 -29.86
C THR A 602 22.64 -20.32 -30.92
N TYR A 603 23.18 -19.18 -30.49
CA TYR A 603 24.37 -18.41 -30.93
C TYR A 603 24.20 -17.01 -30.28
N GLY A 604 25.16 -16.30 -29.72
CA GLY A 604 26.61 -16.35 -29.69
C GLY A 604 27.06 -15.01 -29.07
N THR A 605 28.14 -15.05 -28.30
CA THR A 605 28.73 -14.02 -27.43
C THR A 605 29.43 -12.86 -28.16
N SER A 606 29.51 -11.70 -27.49
CA SER A 606 30.64 -10.71 -27.42
C SER A 606 30.05 -9.31 -27.11
N GLY A 607 30.62 -8.37 -26.36
CA GLY A 607 31.85 -8.21 -25.56
C GLY A 607 31.97 -6.70 -25.21
N SER A 608 32.50 -6.35 -24.02
CA SER A 608 33.44 -5.22 -23.72
C SER A 608 33.02 -3.76 -24.06
N THR A 609 33.18 -2.66 -23.28
CA THR A 609 34.17 -2.24 -22.25
C THR A 609 33.82 -0.84 -21.65
N ALA A 610 34.08 -0.65 -20.35
CA ALA A 610 34.82 0.44 -19.64
C ALA A 610 34.46 1.97 -19.62
N THR A 611 34.36 2.48 -18.37
CA THR A 611 34.95 3.72 -17.75
C THR A 611 34.43 5.13 -18.16
N GLN A 612 34.42 6.23 -17.36
CA GLN A 612 35.04 6.64 -16.09
C GLN A 612 34.35 7.91 -15.48
N LYS A 613 34.83 8.32 -14.29
CA LYS A 613 34.38 9.33 -13.28
C LYS A 613 34.39 10.84 -13.68
N LYS A 614 33.64 11.69 -12.92
CA LYS A 614 34.14 12.86 -12.11
C LYS A 614 33.01 13.66 -11.38
N LYS A 615 33.34 14.21 -10.19
CA LYS A 615 32.58 15.15 -9.29
C LYS A 615 33.32 16.53 -9.23
N PRO A 616 32.97 17.51 -8.35
CA PRO A 616 31.81 18.42 -8.27
C PRO A 616 32.26 19.92 -8.20
N PRO A 617 31.41 20.89 -7.76
CA PRO A 617 31.77 21.63 -6.53
C PRO A 617 30.61 22.06 -5.60
N VAL A 618 31.04 22.56 -4.43
CA VAL A 618 30.38 22.92 -3.14
C VAL A 618 30.05 24.42 -3.13
N THR A 619 28.99 24.95 -2.48
CA THR A 619 29.04 25.57 -1.12
C THR A 619 27.67 26.09 -0.62
N ALA A 620 27.33 25.76 0.63
CA ALA A 620 26.70 26.64 1.65
C ALA A 620 26.75 25.93 3.02
N MET A 621 27.94 25.80 3.62
CA MET A 621 28.18 25.19 4.95
C MET A 621 28.86 26.24 5.83
N GLY A 622 28.09 26.96 6.66
CA GLY A 622 28.63 27.99 7.57
C GLY A 622 28.66 27.58 9.04
N LEU A 623 27.54 27.11 9.58
CA LEU A 623 27.40 26.79 11.02
C LEU A 623 27.50 25.29 11.32
N LEU A 624 27.27 24.46 10.31
CA LEU A 624 27.24 23.01 10.41
C LEU A 624 28.63 22.38 10.42
N GLY A 625 29.55 22.92 9.62
CA GLY A 625 30.90 22.41 9.51
C GLY A 625 31.67 22.51 10.82
N ALA A 626 31.42 23.53 11.64
CA ALA A 626 32.05 23.70 12.94
C ALA A 626 31.54 22.69 13.97
N PHE A 627 30.23 22.44 14.00
CA PHE A 627 29.63 21.42 14.87
C PHE A 627 30.15 20.03 14.51
N LEU A 628 29.98 19.56 13.27
CA LEU A 628 30.42 18.21 12.84
C LEU A 628 31.94 18.00 12.88
N LYS A 629 32.77 19.03 12.64
CA LYS A 629 34.24 18.93 12.76
C LYS A 629 34.70 18.61 14.18
N HIS A 630 33.94 19.01 15.20
CA HIS A 630 34.23 18.69 16.60
C HIS A 630 34.02 17.20 16.94
N PHE A 631 33.17 16.51 16.16
CA PHE A 631 32.84 15.09 16.38
C PHE A 631 33.62 14.11 15.51
N ILE A 632 34.21 14.58 14.41
CA ILE A 632 34.87 13.75 13.40
C ILE A 632 36.41 13.78 13.54
N LYS A 633 36.99 14.73 14.27
CA LYS A 633 38.44 14.75 14.58
C LYS A 633 38.71 14.22 15.97
#